data_AF-A0A7C4BJF0-F1
#
_entry.id   AF-A0A7C4BJF0-F1
#
_cell.length_a   1.000
_cell.length_b   1.000
_cell.length_c   1.000
_cell.angle_alpha   90.00
_cell.angle_beta   90.00
_cell.angle_gamma   90.00
#
_symmetry.space_group_name_H-M   'P 1'
#
loop_
_entity.id
_entity.type
_entity.pdbx_description
1 polymer ?
#
loop_
_entity_poly.entity_id
_entity_poly.type
_entity_poly.pdbx_seq_one_letter_code
_entity_poly.pdbx_strand_id
1 'polypeptide(L)'
;MLSPKNLIRGWTMAEEKPIEKMTIKELRVLAKELGAQGVSGMQKEELINFILQVKGKPGGPRGEKIVKLGKKIINVTAVKRQIKQLKAEGEKLLSEGKKEEARRLKKRISRLKKLTRRAYKVLSQKKAQG
;
A
#
# COMPACT_ATOMS: atom_id res chain seq x y z
N MET A 1 46.34 -14.79 5.10
CA MET A 1 45.68 -13.55 4.65
C MET A 1 44.31 -13.93 4.08
N LEU A 2 43.21 -13.64 4.79
CA LEU A 2 41.85 -13.91 4.32
C LEU A 2 41.14 -12.58 4.02
N SER A 3 40.42 -12.54 2.90
CA SER A 3 39.86 -11.35 2.26
C SER A 3 38.83 -10.56 3.10
N PRO A 4 38.80 -9.22 3.00
CA PRO A 4 37.97 -8.34 3.82
C PRO A 4 36.58 -8.11 3.21
N LYS A 5 35.80 -9.17 2.93
CA LYS A 5 34.45 -9.01 2.33
C LYS A 5 33.26 -9.54 3.14
N ASN A 6 33.48 -10.16 4.29
CA ASN A 6 32.39 -10.73 5.10
C ASN A 6 32.42 -10.26 6.56
N LEU A 7 32.38 -8.94 6.77
CA LEU A 7 32.25 -8.33 8.09
C LEU A 7 30.93 -7.54 8.23
N ILE A 8 29.80 -8.23 8.11
CA ILE A 8 28.53 -7.74 8.67
C ILE A 8 28.01 -8.86 9.56
N ARG A 9 28.59 -8.84 10.76
CA ARG A 9 28.39 -9.79 11.85
C ARG A 9 27.19 -9.33 12.67
N GLY A 10 26.11 -10.09 12.59
CA GLY A 10 25.09 -10.23 13.63
C GLY A 10 24.14 -9.04 13.86
N TRP A 11 22.84 -9.33 13.93
CA TRP A 11 22.14 -9.56 15.20
C TRP A 11 20.73 -10.07 14.94
N THR A 12 20.30 -10.90 15.88
CA THR A 12 19.06 -11.66 15.95
C THR A 12 17.85 -10.79 16.25
N MET A 13 16.69 -11.24 15.77
CA MET A 13 15.37 -10.67 15.94
C MET A 13 14.94 -10.63 17.42
N ALA A 14 15.07 -9.48 18.07
CA ALA A 14 14.36 -9.15 19.31
C ALA A 14 14.33 -7.63 19.47
N GLU A 15 13.17 -7.09 19.86
CA GLU A 15 12.84 -5.68 20.10
C GLU A 15 12.48 -4.85 18.86
N GLU A 16 11.25 -4.31 18.91
CA GLU A 16 10.70 -3.36 17.96
C GLU A 16 11.52 -2.06 17.99
N LYS A 17 12.62 -1.99 17.22
CA LYS A 17 13.26 -0.69 16.97
C LYS A 17 12.19 0.28 16.46
N PRO A 18 11.99 1.46 17.09
CA PRO A 18 11.11 2.48 16.56
C PRO A 18 11.52 2.80 15.12
N ILE A 19 10.55 2.84 14.21
CA ILE A 19 10.79 3.02 12.76
C ILE A 19 11.61 4.30 12.49
N GLU A 20 11.48 5.32 13.34
CA GLU A 20 12.23 6.58 13.31
C GLU A 20 13.75 6.42 13.49
N LYS A 21 14.17 5.38 14.22
CA LYS A 21 15.58 5.08 14.53
C LYS A 21 16.22 4.13 13.52
N MET A 22 15.46 3.59 12.56
CA MET A 22 16.03 2.74 11.52
C MET A 22 16.87 3.54 10.53
N THR A 23 17.88 2.87 9.99
CA THR A 23 18.72 3.42 8.92
C THR A 23 17.95 3.44 7.59
N ILE A 24 18.35 4.34 6.68
CA ILE A 24 17.70 4.47 5.36
C ILE A 24 17.71 3.14 4.60
N LYS A 25 18.77 2.33 4.74
CA LYS A 25 18.87 1.00 4.09
C LYS A 25 17.81 0.03 4.61
N GLU A 26 17.62 -0.04 5.93
CA GLU A 26 16.59 -0.88 6.56
C GLU A 26 15.19 -0.42 6.17
N LEU A 27 14.95 0.89 6.15
CA LEU A 27 13.69 1.49 5.70
C LEU A 27 13.41 1.17 4.22
N ARG A 28 14.42 1.21 3.34
CA ARG A 28 14.26 0.84 1.92
C ARG A 28 13.91 -0.63 1.73
N VAL A 29 14.55 -1.53 2.49
CA VAL A 29 14.25 -2.97 2.44
C VAL A 29 12.82 -3.21 2.90
N LEU A 30 12.42 -2.65 4.04
CA LEU A 30 11.05 -2.74 4.54
C LEU A 30 10.04 -2.14 3.55
N ALA A 31 10.30 -0.95 3.00
CA ALA A 31 9.42 -0.35 2.01
C ALA A 31 9.28 -1.22 0.75
N LYS A 32 10.37 -1.86 0.29
CA LYS A 32 10.36 -2.78 -0.85
C LYS A 32 9.56 -4.06 -0.56
N GLU A 33 9.69 -4.64 0.63
CA GLU A 33 8.88 -5.79 1.08
C GLU A 33 7.40 -5.45 1.20
N LEU A 34 7.12 -4.20 1.56
CA LEU A 34 5.79 -3.60 1.61
C LEU A 34 5.29 -3.12 0.23
N GLY A 35 6.09 -3.30 -0.82
CA GLY A 35 5.73 -3.09 -2.22
C GLY A 35 5.89 -1.66 -2.76
N ALA A 36 6.66 -0.80 -2.10
CA ALA A 36 7.03 0.50 -2.65
C ALA A 36 7.88 0.33 -3.93
N GLN A 37 7.54 1.11 -4.96
CA GLN A 37 8.36 1.28 -6.16
C GLN A 37 9.16 2.59 -6.03
N GLY A 38 10.38 2.64 -6.59
CA GLY A 38 11.20 3.86 -6.54
C GLY A 38 11.89 4.15 -5.19
N VAL A 39 12.02 3.16 -4.31
CA VAL A 39 12.62 3.31 -2.96
C VAL A 39 14.02 3.92 -2.92
N SER A 40 14.76 3.88 -4.04
CA SER A 40 16.10 4.46 -4.14
C SER A 40 16.09 5.99 -4.08
N GLY A 41 15.02 6.63 -4.56
CA GLY A 41 14.89 8.10 -4.59
C GLY A 41 14.16 8.69 -3.39
N MET A 42 13.57 7.85 -2.53
CA MET A 42 12.77 8.33 -1.40
C MET A 42 13.64 8.85 -0.26
N GLN A 43 13.21 9.96 0.34
CA GLN A 43 13.81 10.51 1.56
C GLN A 43 13.47 9.65 2.79
N LYS A 44 14.23 9.80 3.87
CA LYS A 44 14.05 9.01 5.11
C LYS A 44 12.62 9.13 5.64
N GLU A 45 12.07 10.34 5.66
CA GLU A 45 10.72 10.66 6.13
C GLU A 45 9.64 9.99 5.28
N GLU A 46 9.80 9.99 3.96
CA GLU A 46 8.86 9.35 3.02
C GLU A 46 8.82 7.83 3.21
N LEU A 47 9.98 7.21 3.45
CA LEU A 47 10.07 5.78 3.73
C LEU A 47 9.40 5.44 5.07
N ILE A 48 9.64 6.23 6.11
CA ILE A 48 9.01 6.07 7.43
C ILE A 48 7.49 6.20 7.29
N ASN A 49 7.02 7.25 6.62
CA ASN A 49 5.61 7.49 6.38
C ASN A 49 4.97 6.33 5.60
N PHE A 50 5.60 5.85 4.53
CA PHE A 50 5.11 4.70 3.77
C PHE A 50 5.01 3.45 4.66
N ILE A 51 6.05 3.15 5.45
CA ILE A 51 6.06 1.98 6.32
C ILE A 51 5.01 2.10 7.42
N LEU A 52 4.84 3.28 8.03
CA LEU A 52 3.84 3.52 9.07
C LEU A 52 2.41 3.42 8.52
N GLN A 53 2.16 3.98 7.34
CA GLN A 53 0.89 3.84 6.60
C GLN A 53 0.56 2.36 6.35
N VAL A 54 1.56 1.58 5.95
CA VAL A 54 1.37 0.17 5.62
C VAL A 54 1.27 -0.74 6.85
N LYS A 55 2.02 -0.45 7.91
CA LYS A 55 2.04 -1.25 9.15
C LYS A 55 0.91 -0.90 10.14
N GLY A 56 0.28 0.29 10.02
CA GLY A 56 -0.90 0.64 10.82
C GLY A 56 -0.67 0.93 12.31
N LYS A 57 0.56 1.28 12.74
CA LYS A 57 0.82 1.77 14.12
C LYS A 57 0.25 3.20 14.34
N PRO A 58 -0.07 3.59 15.58
CA PRO A 58 -0.82 4.81 15.87
C PRO A 58 0.06 6.03 15.56
N GLY A 59 -0.35 6.85 14.61
CA GLY A 59 0.39 8.04 14.17
C GLY A 59 0.32 8.29 12.65
N GLY A 60 0.08 7.26 11.84
CA GLY A 60 -0.33 7.43 10.43
C GLY A 60 -1.82 7.81 10.31
N PRO A 61 -2.28 8.38 9.18
CA PRO A 61 -3.69 8.66 8.97
C PRO A 61 -4.49 7.36 9.15
N ARG A 62 -5.27 7.35 10.23
CA ARG A 62 -5.97 6.17 10.74
C ARG A 62 -6.81 5.52 9.64
N GLY A 63 -6.66 4.20 9.44
CA GLY A 63 -7.67 3.38 8.78
C GLY A 63 -7.39 2.91 7.35
N GLU A 64 -6.13 2.87 6.90
CA GLU A 64 -5.79 2.24 5.62
C GLU A 64 -5.84 0.71 5.72
N LYS A 65 -6.77 0.09 4.98
CA LYS A 65 -6.97 -1.36 4.97
C LYS A 65 -6.14 -1.99 3.85
N ILE A 66 -4.93 -2.44 4.18
CA ILE A 66 -3.99 -2.98 3.19
C ILE A 66 -4.01 -4.51 3.20
N VAL A 67 -4.11 -5.10 2.00
CA VAL A 67 -4.31 -6.53 1.80
C VAL A 67 -3.42 -7.02 0.67
N LYS A 68 -2.74 -8.15 0.91
CA LYS A 68 -2.09 -8.92 -0.16
C LYS A 68 -3.14 -9.78 -0.86
N LEU A 69 -3.38 -9.53 -2.14
CA LEU A 69 -4.24 -10.35 -3.01
C LEU A 69 -3.38 -10.97 -4.11
N GLY A 70 -2.97 -12.23 -3.89
CA GLY A 70 -1.93 -12.87 -4.71
C GLY A 70 -0.62 -12.10 -4.62
N LYS A 71 -0.01 -11.79 -5.77
CA LYS A 71 1.24 -11.00 -5.87
C LYS A 71 1.03 -9.48 -5.70
N LYS A 72 -0.21 -9.00 -5.59
CA LYS A 72 -0.53 -7.56 -5.56
C LYS A 72 -0.87 -7.09 -4.14
N ILE A 73 -0.35 -5.94 -3.76
CA ILE A 73 -0.74 -5.23 -2.52
C ILE A 73 -1.83 -4.22 -2.88
N ILE A 74 -2.93 -4.26 -2.15
CA ILE A 74 -4.11 -3.43 -2.39
C ILE A 74 -4.43 -2.66 -1.12
N ASN A 75 -4.51 -1.34 -1.25
CA ASN A 75 -5.08 -0.47 -0.24
C ASN A 75 -6.57 -0.24 -0.51
N VAL A 76 -7.43 -0.89 0.27
CA VAL A 76 -8.89 -0.85 0.09
C VAL A 76 -9.44 0.56 0.32
N THR A 77 -8.84 1.32 1.23
CA THR A 77 -9.25 2.70 1.55
C THR A 77 -8.95 3.63 0.36
N ALA A 78 -7.74 3.53 -0.20
CA ALA A 78 -7.37 4.28 -1.41
C ALA A 78 -8.24 3.92 -2.62
N VAL A 79 -8.52 2.62 -2.84
CA VAL A 79 -9.42 2.19 -3.94
C VAL A 79 -10.83 2.76 -3.77
N LYS A 80 -11.35 2.87 -2.54
CA LYS A 80 -12.65 3.51 -2.28
C LYS A 80 -12.63 5.02 -2.57
N ARG A 81 -11.55 5.74 -2.24
CA ARG A 81 -11.37 7.14 -2.61
C ARG A 81 -11.37 7.32 -4.14
N GLN A 82 -10.63 6.47 -4.86
CA GLN A 82 -10.61 6.47 -6.32
C GLN A 82 -12.01 6.22 -6.92
N ILE A 83 -12.79 5.28 -6.37
CA ILE A 83 -14.17 5.05 -6.81
C ILE A 83 -15.02 6.31 -6.66
N LYS A 84 -14.88 7.06 -5.55
CA LYS A 84 -15.64 8.30 -5.31
C LYS A 84 -15.27 9.37 -6.36
N GLN A 85 -13.99 9.54 -6.65
CA GLN A 85 -13.52 10.47 -7.68
C GLN A 85 -14.07 10.13 -9.07
N LEU A 86 -13.95 8.86 -9.50
CA LEU A 86 -14.42 8.42 -10.81
C LEU A 86 -15.95 8.50 -10.97
N LYS A 87 -16.71 8.43 -9.87
CA LYS A 87 -18.16 8.67 -9.90
C LYS A 87 -18.47 10.14 -10.20
N ALA A 88 -17.84 11.06 -9.49
CA ALA A 88 -18.03 12.50 -9.71
C ALA A 88 -17.61 12.90 -11.13
N GLU A 89 -16.50 12.34 -11.63
CA GLU A 89 -16.07 12.54 -13.01
C GLU A 89 -17.08 11.96 -14.02
N GLY A 90 -17.61 10.77 -13.75
CA GLY A 90 -18.63 10.16 -14.60
C GLY A 90 -19.93 10.96 -14.67
N GLU A 91 -20.34 11.60 -13.57
CA GLU A 91 -21.50 12.50 -13.53
C GLU A 91 -21.25 13.76 -14.38
N LYS A 92 -20.07 14.38 -14.26
CA LYS A 92 -19.67 15.52 -15.11
C LYS A 92 -19.70 15.19 -16.60
N LEU A 93 -19.10 14.05 -16.98
CA LEU A 93 -19.10 13.60 -18.38
C LEU A 93 -20.51 13.30 -18.91
N LEU A 94 -21.42 12.86 -18.03
CA LEU A 94 -22.81 12.65 -18.41
C LEU A 94 -23.54 13.97 -18.68
N SER A 95 -23.29 14.99 -17.85
CA SER A 95 -23.78 16.35 -18.07
C SER A 95 -23.21 16.99 -19.34
N GLU A 96 -21.97 16.66 -19.71
CA GLU A 96 -21.32 17.10 -20.95
C GLU A 96 -21.75 16.29 -22.19
N GLY A 97 -22.63 15.29 -22.05
CA GLY A 97 -23.09 14.45 -23.17
C GLY A 97 -22.09 13.39 -23.65
N LYS A 98 -20.93 13.25 -22.98
CA LYS A 98 -19.86 12.28 -23.31
C LYS A 98 -20.17 10.87 -22.81
N LYS A 99 -21.23 10.27 -23.35
CA LYS A 99 -21.80 8.98 -22.91
C LYS A 99 -20.80 7.81 -22.95
N GLU A 100 -19.95 7.75 -23.98
CA GLU A 100 -18.96 6.66 -24.12
C GLU A 100 -17.85 6.73 -23.07
N GLU A 101 -17.38 7.93 -22.72
CA GLU A 101 -16.37 8.13 -21.68
C GLU A 101 -16.94 7.78 -20.30
N ALA A 102 -18.16 8.24 -20.00
CA ALA A 102 -18.89 7.84 -18.79
C ALA A 102 -19.07 6.31 -18.71
N ARG A 103 -19.35 5.64 -19.85
CA ARG A 103 -19.44 4.17 -19.92
C ARG A 103 -18.11 3.48 -19.61
N ARG A 104 -16.97 4.02 -20.07
CA ARG A 104 -15.63 3.52 -19.72
C ARG A 104 -15.36 3.66 -18.22
N LEU A 105 -15.69 4.81 -17.62
CA LEU A 105 -15.56 5.02 -16.18
C LEU A 105 -16.43 4.05 -15.38
N LYS A 106 -17.67 3.80 -15.79
CA LYS A 106 -18.57 2.80 -15.16
C LYS A 106 -17.94 1.40 -15.14
N LYS A 107 -17.32 0.97 -16.26
CA LYS A 107 -16.59 -0.31 -16.34
C LYS A 107 -15.40 -0.34 -15.36
N ARG A 108 -14.63 0.75 -15.29
CA ARG A 108 -13.49 0.87 -14.35
C ARG A 108 -13.95 0.80 -12.89
N ILE A 109 -15.00 1.53 -12.54
CA ILE A 109 -15.62 1.50 -11.21
C ILE A 109 -16.07 0.08 -10.85
N SER A 110 -16.71 -0.65 -11.78
CA SER A 110 -17.13 -2.04 -11.55
C SER A 110 -15.94 -2.95 -11.24
N ARG A 111 -14.84 -2.83 -12.00
CA ARG A 111 -13.60 -3.59 -11.74
C ARG A 111 -13.03 -3.27 -10.35
N LEU A 112 -12.97 -1.99 -9.97
CA LEU A 112 -12.49 -1.57 -8.65
C LEU A 112 -13.39 -2.07 -7.51
N LYS A 113 -14.72 -2.07 -7.68
CA LYS A 113 -15.67 -2.66 -6.71
C LYS A 113 -15.47 -4.17 -6.54
N LYS A 114 -15.21 -4.89 -7.64
CA LYS A 114 -14.89 -6.33 -7.57
C LYS A 114 -13.56 -6.56 -6.84
N LEU A 115 -12.57 -5.70 -7.08
CA LEU A 115 -11.27 -5.74 -6.41
C LEU A 115 -11.41 -5.56 -4.88
N THR A 116 -12.16 -4.55 -4.44
CA THR A 116 -12.39 -4.31 -3.01
C THR A 116 -13.16 -5.47 -2.35
N ARG A 117 -14.16 -6.04 -3.03
CA ARG A 117 -14.88 -7.22 -2.53
C ARG A 117 -13.95 -8.42 -2.30
N ARG A 118 -13.05 -8.70 -3.25
CA ARG A 118 -12.04 -9.78 -3.10
C ARG A 118 -11.09 -9.50 -1.94
N ALA A 119 -10.63 -8.26 -1.80
CA ALA A 119 -9.77 -7.85 -0.69
C ALA A 119 -10.46 -8.03 0.67
N TYR A 120 -11.75 -7.68 0.78
CA TYR A 120 -12.52 -7.92 2.00
C TYR A 120 -12.71 -9.41 2.32
N LYS A 121 -12.85 -10.28 1.32
CA LYS A 121 -12.89 -11.73 1.54
C LYS A 121 -11.59 -12.22 2.19
N VAL A 122 -10.44 -11.77 1.69
CA VAL A 122 -9.13 -12.12 2.28
C VAL A 122 -8.98 -11.55 3.69
N LEU A 123 -9.40 -10.30 3.93
CA LEU A 123 -9.40 -9.72 5.28
C LEU A 123 -10.27 -10.52 6.26
N SER A 124 -11.47 -10.92 5.82
CA SER A 124 -12.37 -11.74 6.64
C SER A 124 -11.77 -13.11 6.94
N GLN A 125 -11.12 -13.75 5.96
CA GLN A 125 -10.44 -15.02 6.15
C GLN A 125 -9.28 -14.90 7.14
N LYS A 126 -8.47 -13.82 7.04
CA LYS A 126 -7.40 -13.55 8.01
C LYS A 126 -7.93 -13.36 9.43
N LYS A 127 -9.05 -12.64 9.61
CA LYS A 127 -9.69 -12.43 10.92
C LYS A 127 -10.24 -13.73 11.53
N ALA A 128 -10.59 -14.71 10.71
CA ALA A 128 -11.08 -16.00 11.19
C ALA A 128 -9.96 -16.99 11.55
N GLN A 129 -8.72 -16.74 11.12
CA GLN A 129 -7.56 -17.62 11.32
C GLN A 129 -6.64 -17.22 12.47
N GLY A 130 -6.83 -16.04 13.05
CA GLY A 130 -6.08 -15.53 14.21
C GLY A 130 -7.03 -15.00 15.25
#